data_AF-A0A645C1C7-F1
#
_entry.id   AF-A0A645C1C7-F1
#
_cell.length_a   1.000
_cell.length_b   1.000
_cell.length_c   1.000
_cell.angle_alpha   90.00
_cell.angle_beta   90.00
_cell.angle_gamma   90.00
#
_symmetry.space_group_name_H-M   'P 1'
#
loop_
_entity.id
_entity.type
_entity.pdbx_description
1 polymer ?
#
loop_
_entity_poly.entity_id
_entity_poly.type
_entity_poly.pdbx_seq_one_letter_code
_entity_poly.pdbx_strand_id
1 'polypeptide(L)' 'MDGVVRMGRIPGSMKKKTWIREGDVVIAVPWEFQNEKADVIWKYTRPQVDWLERKGYLKG' A
#
# COMPACT_ATOMS: atom_id res chain seq x y z
N MET A 1 -9.57 -4.24 -6.92
CA MET A 1 -9.39 -3.47 -5.68
C MET A 1 -10.59 -3.76 -4.80
N ASP A 2 -10.41 -4.19 -3.55
CA ASP A 2 -11.52 -4.66 -2.69
C ASP A 2 -12.52 -3.56 -2.30
N GLY A 3 -12.31 -2.30 -2.71
CA GLY A 3 -13.21 -1.16 -2.45
C GLY A 3 -13.28 -0.71 -0.99
N VAL A 4 -12.61 -1.44 -0.08
CA VAL A 4 -12.63 -1.15 1.36
C VAL A 4 -11.56 -0.11 1.70
N VAL A 5 -12.01 1.03 2.23
CA VAL A 5 -11.13 2.03 2.84
C VAL A 5 -10.72 1.54 4.22
N ARG A 6 -9.42 1.50 4.49
CA ARG A 6 -8.84 1.06 5.77
C ARG A 6 -7.92 2.12 6.34
N MET A 7 -7.82 2.17 7.67
CA MET A 7 -6.84 3.00 8.35
C MET A 7 -5.46 2.33 8.31
N GLY A 8 -4.58 2.89 7.49
CA GLY A 8 -3.21 2.41 7.33
C GLY A 8 -2.26 2.98 8.39
N ARG A 9 -1.58 2.12 9.14
CA ARG A 9 -0.48 2.48 10.02
C ARG A 9 0.84 2.40 9.25
N ILE A 10 1.66 3.46 9.34
CA ILE A 10 3.01 3.48 8.76
C ILE A 10 4.02 3.19 9.88
N PRO A 11 4.71 2.04 9.85
CA PRO A 11 5.75 1.73 10.83
C PRO A 11 6.86 2.79 10.82
N GLY A 12 7.41 3.12 11.99
CA GLY A 12 8.47 4.12 12.11
C GLY A 12 9.71 3.80 11.26
N SER A 13 10.03 2.52 11.11
CA SER A 13 11.11 2.03 10.23
C SER A 13 10.90 2.41 8.76
N MET A 14 9.65 2.39 8.29
CA MET A 14 9.29 2.82 6.94
C MET A 14 9.28 4.34 6.82
N LYS A 15 8.67 5.03 7.79
CA LYS A 15 8.61 6.49 7.82
C LYS A 15 10.01 7.13 7.74
N LYS A 16 11.03 6.48 8.33
CA LYS A 16 12.43 6.91 8.26
C LYS A 16 13.06 6.72 6.87
N LYS A 17 12.66 5.68 6.13
CA LYS A 17 13.27 5.30 4.84
C LYS A 17 12.57 5.92 3.63
N THR A 18 11.28 6.19 3.71
CA THR A 18 10.48 6.53 2.54
C THR A 18 9.35 7.48 2.90
N TRP A 19 9.22 8.53 2.11
CA TRP A 19 8.08 9.43 2.19
C TRP A 19 6.91 8.89 1.37
N ILE A 20 5.74 8.82 2.00
CA ILE A 20 4.48 8.41 1.37
C ILE A 20 3.63 9.66 1.21
N ARG A 21 3.03 9.81 0.03
CA ARG A 21 2.12 10.89 -0.35
C ARG A 21 0.85 10.29 -0.94
N GLU A 22 -0.17 11.12 -1.07
CA GLU A 22 -1.40 10.75 -1.76
C GLU A 22 -1.09 10.35 -3.22
N GLY A 23 -1.71 9.26 -3.69
CA GLY A 23 -1.46 8.68 -5.02
C GLY A 23 -0.33 7.66 -5.10
N ASP A 24 0.43 7.44 -4.02
CA ASP A 24 1.41 6.34 -3.97
C ASP A 24 0.72 4.98 -3.81
N VAL A 25 1.20 3.99 -4.56
CA VAL A 25 0.76 2.60 -4.42
C VAL A 25 1.59 1.90 -3.36
N VAL A 26 0.90 1.27 -2.41
CA VAL A 26 1.52 0.61 -1.27
C VAL A 26 0.97 -0.80 -1.06
N ILE A 27 1.76 -1.65 -0.42
CA ILE A 27 1.28 -2.93 0.10
C ILE A 27 0.80 -2.68 1.53
N ALA A 28 -0.48 -2.94 1.76
CA ALA A 28 -1.12 -2.89 3.07
C ALA A 28 -1.45 -4.31 3.52
N VAL A 29 -1.00 -4.69 4.71
CA VAL A 29 -1.33 -5.97 5.36
C VAL A 29 -2.40 -5.71 6.42
N PRO A 30 -3.65 -6.17 6.22
CA PRO A 30 -4.70 -6.00 7.21
C PRO A 30 -4.39 -6.77 8.50
N TRP A 31 -4.87 -6.26 9.63
CA TRP A 31 -4.73 -6.96 10.91
C TRP A 31 -5.69 -8.14 10.99
N GLU A 32 -5.21 -9.28 11.46
CA GLU A 32 -6.02 -10.51 11.58
C GLU A 32 -7.25 -10.32 12.49
N PHE A 33 -7.14 -9.47 13.50
CA PHE A 33 -8.20 -9.20 14.47
C PHE A 33 -9.06 -7.97 14.17
N GLN A 34 -8.59 -7.05 13.31
CA GLN A 34 -9.32 -5.82 12.96
C GLN A 34 -9.15 -5.50 11.48
N ASN A 35 -10.13 -5.90 10.67
CA ASN A 35 -10.12 -5.71 9.21
C ASN A 35 -10.14 -4.24 8.76
N GLU A 36 -10.53 -3.31 9.64
CA GLU A 36 -10.53 -1.87 9.34
C GLU A 36 -9.12 -1.25 9.40
N LYS A 37 -8.16 -1.94 10.01
CA LYS A 37 -6.77 -1.48 10.17
C LYS A 37 -5.83 -2.34 9.34
N ALA A 38 -4.78 -1.71 8.84
CA ALA A 38 -3.71 -2.37 8.13
C ALA A 38 -2.37 -1.71 8.42
N ASP A 39 -1.28 -2.46 8.39
CA ASP A 39 0.07 -1.91 8.37
C ASP A 39 0.58 -1.79 6.93
N VAL A 40 1.17 -0.63 6.62
CA VAL A 40 1.86 -0.43 5.34
C VAL A 40 3.26 -1.01 5.46
N ILE A 41 3.59 -1.98 4.61
CA ILE A 41 4.89 -2.68 4.65
C ILE A 41 5.81 -2.36 3.48
N TRP A 42 5.26 -1.87 2.37
CA TRP A 42 6.05 -1.50 1.19
C TRP A 42 5.40 -0.37 0.40
N LYS A 43 6.23 0.45 -0.27
CA LYS A 43 5.79 1.43 -1.27
C LYS A 43 6.40 1.07 -2.61
N TYR A 44 5.56 0.97 -3.64
CA TYR A 44 6.02 0.78 -5.01
C TYR A 44 6.48 2.10 -5.63
N THR A 45 7.50 2.04 -6.46
CA THR A 45 7.89 3.16 -7.32
C THR A 45 7.01 3.20 -8.57
N ARG A 46 6.93 4.37 -9.22
CA ARG A 46 6.15 4.53 -10.46
C ARG A 46 6.40 3.44 -11.53
N PRO A 47 7.66 3.08 -11.86
CA PRO A 47 7.92 2.01 -12.83
C PRO A 47 7.42 0.63 -12.36
N GLN A 48 7.45 0.35 -11.05
CA GLN A 48 6.91 -0.90 -10.51
C GLN A 48 5.39 -0.94 -10.59
N VAL A 49 4.73 0.21 -10.38
CA VAL A 49 3.27 0.34 -10.55
C VAL A 49 2.88 0.08 -12.00
N ASP A 50 3.56 0.71 -12.97
CA ASP A 50 3.32 0.45 -14.40
C ASP A 50 3.49 -1.04 -14.73
N TRP A 51 4.53 -1.69 -14.21
CA TRP A 51 4.70 -3.13 -14.38
C TRP A 51 3.54 -3.95 -13.79
N LEU A 52 3.03 -3.59 -12.61
CA LEU A 52 1.90 -4.25 -11.95
C LEU A 52 0.60 -4.08 -12.73
N GLU A 53 0.36 -2.88 -13.28
CA GLU A 53 -0.79 -2.58 -14.13
C GLU A 53 -0.73 -3.39 -15.44
N ARG A 54 0.43 -3.41 -16.11
CA ARG A 54 0.63 -4.18 -17.35
C ARG A 54 0.44 -5.68 -17.16
N LYS A 55 0.75 -6.19 -15.96
CA LYS A 55 0.54 -7.59 -15.60
C LYS A 55 -0.89 -7.90 -15.13
N GLY A 56 -1.73 -6.89 -14.94
CA GLY A 56 -3.11 -7.03 -14.46
C GLY A 56 -3.25 -7.29 -12.96
N TYR A 57 -2.18 -7.07 -12.18
CA TYR A 57 -2.23 -7.15 -10.71
C TYR A 57 -2.90 -5.91 -10.10
N LEU A 58 -2.73 -4.77 -10.73
CA LEU A 58 -3.49 -3.55 -10.45
C LEU A 58 -4.48 -3.35 -11.58
N LYS A 59 -5.77 -3.32 -11.22
CA LYS A 59 -6.82 -2.78 -12.10
C LYS A 59 -6.98 -1.32 -11.70
N GLY A 60 -6.55 -0.43 -12.59
CA GLY A 60 -6.88 1.01 -12.53
C GLY A 60 -8.38 1.24 -12.62
#